data_AF-A0A7X8FE12-F1
#
_entry.id   AF-A0A7X8FE12-F1
#
_cell.length_a   1.000
_cell.length_b   1.000
_cell.length_c   1.000
_cell.angle_alpha   90.00
_cell.angle_beta   90.00
_cell.angle_gamma   90.00
#
_symmetry.space_group_name_H-M   'P 1'
#
loop_
_entity.id
_entity.type
_entity.pdbx_description
1 polymer ?
#
loop_
_entity_poly.entity_id
_entity_poly.type
_entity_poly.pdbx_seq_one_letter_code
_entity_poly.pdbx_strand_id
1 'polypeptide(L)'
;MQEAIAAYRLNLTQQKKLFKQMLHFALQQRELVEKADVEIKVEVLEQFLAQRQNLIEQIDNLNIEVERLQSALRHRLGIKDFSLEVFRGQISEPERKQFNAIFEDLLKIMGEIDRQDELTQKLIHTKWTTLGAQVQKVRAANKTALVYQSYGAGIGTESRFIDYKK
;
A
#
# COMPACT_ATOMS: atom_id res chain seq x y z
N MET A 1 -9.48 -36.10 -16.19
CA MET A 1 -9.15 -35.69 -14.81
C MET A 1 -7.91 -34.79 -14.77
N GLN A 2 -6.76 -35.27 -15.27
CA GLN A 2 -5.48 -34.54 -15.28
C GLN A 2 -5.55 -33.15 -15.93
N GLU A 3 -6.30 -32.98 -17.03
CA GLU A 3 -6.45 -31.67 -17.69
C GLU A 3 -7.11 -30.61 -16.79
N ALA A 4 -8.11 -30.98 -16.00
CA ALA A 4 -8.79 -30.03 -15.11
C ALA A 4 -7.90 -29.61 -13.93
N ILE A 5 -7.12 -30.56 -13.40
CA ILE A 5 -6.13 -30.30 -12.36
C ILE A 5 -5.01 -29.40 -12.91
N ALA A 6 -4.54 -29.68 -14.13
CA ALA A 6 -3.52 -28.87 -14.79
C ALA A 6 -4.01 -27.44 -15.08
N ALA A 7 -5.25 -27.29 -15.56
CA ALA A 7 -5.87 -25.99 -15.79
C ALA A 7 -6.02 -25.19 -14.49
N TYR A 8 -6.46 -25.85 -13.40
CA TYR A 8 -6.58 -25.20 -12.10
C TYR A 8 -5.22 -24.75 -11.56
N ARG A 9 -4.19 -25.60 -11.67
CA ARG A 9 -2.82 -25.23 -11.31
C ARG A 9 -2.29 -24.06 -12.15
N LEU A 10 -2.57 -24.06 -13.46
CA LEU A 10 -2.15 -22.99 -14.36
C LEU A 10 -2.78 -21.65 -13.96
N ASN A 11 -4.09 -21.64 -13.69
CA ASN A 11 -4.80 -20.45 -13.24
C ASN A 11 -4.18 -19.90 -11.93
N LEU A 12 -4.00 -20.73 -10.91
CA LEU A 12 -3.36 -20.29 -9.65
C LEU A 12 -1.92 -19.79 -9.87
N THR A 13 -1.19 -20.39 -10.81
CA THR A 13 0.15 -19.93 -11.19
C THR A 13 0.11 -18.56 -11.86
N GLN A 14 -0.91 -18.28 -12.67
CA GLN A 14 -1.12 -16.96 -13.27
C GLN A 14 -1.48 -15.92 -12.21
N GLN A 15 -2.41 -16.23 -11.30
CA GLN A 15 -2.74 -15.36 -10.17
C GLN A 15 -1.49 -15.01 -9.36
N LYS A 16 -0.65 -16.00 -9.05
CA LYS A 16 0.62 -15.78 -8.35
C LYS A 16 1.54 -14.80 -9.07
N LYS A 17 1.59 -14.81 -10.41
CA LYS A 17 2.38 -13.82 -11.18
C LYS A 17 1.81 -12.41 -11.02
N LEU A 18 0.49 -12.26 -11.09
CA LEU A 18 -0.19 -10.97 -10.92
C LEU A 18 0.01 -10.41 -9.50
N PHE A 19 -0.10 -11.26 -8.47
CA PHE A 19 0.20 -10.84 -7.09
C PHE A 19 1.66 -10.43 -6.90
N LYS A 20 2.62 -11.09 -7.56
CA LYS A 20 4.03 -10.64 -7.54
C LYS A 20 4.21 -9.27 -8.18
N GLN A 21 3.51 -8.99 -9.28
CA GLN A 21 3.53 -7.66 -9.90
C GLN A 21 2.88 -6.61 -9.00
N MET A 22 1.78 -6.97 -8.33
CA MET A 22 1.13 -6.09 -7.35
C MET A 22 2.05 -5.75 -6.18
N LEU A 23 2.77 -6.74 -5.64
CA LEU A 23 3.77 -6.54 -4.61
C LEU A 23 4.92 -5.62 -5.08
N HIS A 24 5.35 -5.76 -6.34
CA HIS A 24 6.34 -4.86 -6.90
C HIS A 24 5.86 -3.40 -6.88
N PHE A 25 4.61 -3.13 -7.29
CA PHE A 25 4.05 -1.79 -7.21
C PHE A 25 3.88 -1.29 -5.77
N ALA A 26 3.46 -2.13 -4.84
CA ALA A 26 3.38 -1.77 -3.42
C ALA A 26 4.75 -1.36 -2.84
N LEU A 27 5.82 -2.06 -3.21
CA LEU A 27 7.19 -1.71 -2.83
C LEU A 27 7.63 -0.38 -3.45
N GLN A 28 7.33 -0.16 -4.74
CA GLN A 28 7.65 1.10 -5.42
C GLN A 28 6.89 2.30 -4.83
N GLN A 29 5.63 2.10 -4.44
CA GLN A 29 4.84 3.11 -3.73
C GLN A 29 5.50 3.48 -2.40
N ARG A 30 5.90 2.48 -1.61
CA ARG A 30 6.60 2.71 -0.33
C ARG A 30 7.89 3.48 -0.54
N GLU A 31 8.72 3.04 -1.48
CA GLU A 31 10.01 3.66 -1.79
C GLU A 31 9.84 5.12 -2.25
N LEU A 32 8.83 5.40 -3.06
CA LEU A 32 8.52 6.76 -3.52
C LEU A 32 8.18 7.68 -2.34
N VAL A 33 7.36 7.21 -1.40
CA VAL A 33 7.01 7.99 -0.20
C VAL A 33 8.22 8.14 0.71
N GLU A 34 9.02 7.08 0.89
CA GLU A 34 10.22 7.08 1.74
C GLU A 34 11.23 8.13 1.30
N LYS A 35 11.54 8.15 0.00
CA LYS A 35 12.49 9.09 -0.62
C LYS A 35 11.96 10.51 -0.82
N ALA A 36 10.66 10.76 -0.60
CA ALA A 36 10.09 12.09 -0.76
C ALA A 36 10.47 13.00 0.42
N ASP A 37 11.46 13.87 0.24
CA ASP A 37 11.91 14.80 1.29
C ASP A 37 10.95 15.99 1.50
N VAL A 38 10.44 16.56 0.41
CA VAL A 38 9.62 17.79 0.44
C VAL A 38 8.25 17.57 -0.19
N GLU A 39 8.19 16.84 -1.30
CA GLU A 39 6.97 16.62 -2.07
C GLU A 39 6.85 15.15 -2.48
N ILE A 40 5.69 14.56 -2.18
CA ILE A 40 5.31 13.25 -2.69
C ILE A 40 4.73 13.47 -4.08
N LYS A 41 5.29 12.81 -5.10
CA LYS A 41 4.77 12.85 -6.47
C LYS A 41 3.45 12.09 -6.56
N VAL A 42 2.34 12.78 -6.29
CA VAL A 42 1.01 12.17 -6.19
C VAL A 42 0.62 11.50 -7.51
N GLU A 43 0.97 12.08 -8.65
CA GLU A 43 0.64 11.55 -9.98
C GLU A 43 1.30 10.16 -10.20
N VAL A 44 2.49 9.95 -9.64
CA VAL A 44 3.18 8.65 -9.72
C VAL A 44 2.53 7.64 -8.79
N LEU A 45 2.05 8.06 -7.61
CA LEU A 45 1.26 7.20 -6.73
C LEU A 45 -0.06 6.78 -7.39
N GLU A 46 -0.75 7.70 -8.05
CA GLU A 46 -1.98 7.41 -8.80
C GLU A 46 -1.73 6.42 -9.94
N GLN A 47 -0.61 6.53 -10.66
CA GLN A 47 -0.21 5.56 -11.68
C GLN A 47 -0.02 4.16 -11.09
N PHE A 48 0.67 4.03 -9.96
CA PHE A 48 0.82 2.73 -9.30
C PHE A 48 -0.52 2.17 -8.82
N LEU A 49 -1.42 3.01 -8.29
CA LEU A 49 -2.77 2.58 -7.90
C LEU A 49 -3.58 2.10 -9.10
N ALA A 50 -3.53 2.81 -10.22
CA ALA A 50 -4.21 2.39 -11.45
C ALA A 50 -3.65 1.07 -12.01
N GLN A 51 -2.33 0.87 -11.95
CA GLN A 51 -1.70 -0.39 -12.34
C GLN A 51 -2.14 -1.54 -11.43
N ARG A 52 -2.21 -1.32 -10.12
CA ARG A 52 -2.71 -2.31 -9.17
C ARG A 52 -4.19 -2.62 -9.39
N GLN A 53 -5.02 -1.62 -9.67
CA GLN A 53 -6.44 -1.81 -9.98
C GLN A 53 -6.63 -2.71 -11.21
N ASN A 54 -5.85 -2.49 -12.27
CA ASN A 54 -5.88 -3.37 -13.44
C ASN A 54 -5.48 -4.82 -13.10
N LEU A 55 -4.50 -5.01 -12.23
CA LEU A 55 -4.13 -6.35 -11.75
C LEU A 55 -5.25 -7.02 -10.94
N ILE A 56 -5.99 -6.25 -10.11
CA ILE A 56 -7.15 -6.74 -9.37
C ILE A 56 -8.22 -7.26 -10.35
N GLU A 57 -8.56 -6.48 -11.38
CA GLU A 57 -9.54 -6.88 -12.39
C GLU A 57 -9.13 -8.17 -13.12
N GLN A 58 -7.83 -8.34 -13.42
CA GLN A 58 -7.31 -9.59 -13.99
C GLN A 58 -7.42 -10.77 -13.02
N ILE A 59 -7.15 -10.55 -11.73
CA ILE A 59 -7.30 -11.57 -10.69
C ILE A 59 -8.77 -11.97 -10.52
N ASP A 60 -9.70 -11.02 -10.55
CA ASP A 60 -11.13 -11.28 -10.45
C ASP A 60 -11.63 -12.16 -11.60
N ASN A 61 -11.18 -11.87 -12.83
CA ASN A 61 -11.47 -12.74 -13.98
C ASN A 61 -10.92 -14.16 -13.80
N LEU A 62 -9.71 -14.30 -13.25
CA LEU A 62 -9.15 -15.62 -12.94
C LEU A 62 -9.92 -16.32 -11.82
N ASN A 63 -10.47 -15.60 -10.85
CA ASN A 63 -11.30 -16.16 -9.78
C ASN A 63 -12.63 -16.70 -10.29
N ILE A 64 -13.28 -16.02 -11.22
CA ILE A 64 -14.47 -16.55 -11.92
C ILE A 64 -14.12 -17.88 -12.61
N GLU A 65 -12.96 -17.97 -13.25
CA GLU A 65 -12.53 -19.22 -13.85
C GLU A 65 -12.17 -20.29 -12.81
N VAL A 66 -11.60 -19.93 -11.65
CA VAL A 66 -11.38 -20.85 -10.53
C VAL A 66 -12.68 -21.50 -10.10
N GLU A 67 -13.76 -20.73 -9.93
CA GLU A 67 -15.06 -21.28 -9.52
C GLU A 67 -15.58 -22.31 -10.51
N ARG A 68 -15.47 -22.02 -11.81
CA ARG A 68 -15.80 -22.94 -12.90
C ARG A 68 -14.96 -24.21 -12.84
N LEU A 69 -13.65 -24.08 -12.66
CA LEU A 69 -12.71 -25.20 -12.58
C LEU A 69 -12.95 -26.06 -11.33
N GLN A 70 -13.23 -25.44 -10.19
CA GLN A 70 -13.59 -26.13 -8.95
C GLN A 70 -14.92 -26.87 -9.09
N SER A 71 -15.91 -26.31 -9.81
CA SER A 71 -17.15 -27.02 -10.14
C SER A 71 -16.88 -28.26 -11.01
N ALA A 72 -16.08 -28.12 -12.06
CA ALA A 72 -15.68 -29.24 -12.91
C ALA A 72 -14.90 -30.32 -12.14
N LEU A 73 -14.02 -29.92 -11.23
CA LEU A 73 -13.28 -30.83 -10.34
C LEU A 73 -14.21 -31.53 -9.35
N ARG A 74 -15.20 -30.83 -8.76
CA ARG A 74 -16.22 -31.43 -7.89
C ARG A 74 -16.94 -32.58 -8.58
N HIS A 75 -17.46 -32.32 -9.78
CA HIS A 75 -18.15 -33.33 -10.58
C HIS A 75 -17.25 -34.52 -10.94
N ARG A 76 -15.99 -34.26 -11.30
CA ARG A 76 -15.04 -35.32 -11.72
C ARG A 76 -14.53 -36.16 -10.56
N LEU A 77 -14.40 -35.58 -9.37
CA LEU A 77 -13.90 -36.25 -8.16
C LEU A 77 -15.03 -36.83 -7.31
N GLY A 78 -16.31 -36.59 -7.67
CA GLY A 78 -17.46 -37.07 -6.91
C GLY A 78 -17.58 -36.43 -5.52
N ILE A 79 -17.03 -35.23 -5.32
CA ILE A 79 -17.07 -34.52 -4.04
C ILE A 79 -18.23 -33.53 -4.02
N LYS A 80 -18.94 -33.47 -2.89
CA LYS A 80 -20.11 -32.59 -2.72
C LYS A 80 -19.71 -31.11 -2.66
N ASP A 81 -18.69 -30.82 -1.86
CA ASP A 81 -18.19 -29.48 -1.63
C ASP A 81 -16.69 -29.42 -1.94
N PHE A 82 -16.25 -28.35 -2.59
CA PHE A 82 -14.83 -28.15 -2.86
C PHE A 82 -14.21 -27.53 -1.61
N SER A 83 -13.42 -28.31 -0.88
CA SER A 83 -12.48 -27.78 0.12
C SER A 83 -11.07 -28.15 -0.28
N LEU A 84 -10.10 -27.31 0.09
CA LEU A 84 -8.69 -27.59 -0.18
C LEU A 84 -8.24 -28.89 0.47
N GLU A 85 -8.72 -29.18 1.67
CA GLU A 85 -8.41 -30.42 2.38
C GLU A 85 -8.91 -31.65 1.63
N VAL A 86 -10.18 -31.65 1.20
CA VAL A 86 -10.78 -32.73 0.43
C VAL A 86 -10.08 -32.89 -0.92
N PHE A 87 -9.85 -31.79 -1.63
CA PHE A 87 -9.14 -31.80 -2.92
C PHE A 87 -7.73 -32.39 -2.78
N ARG A 88 -6.98 -32.01 -1.75
CA ARG A 88 -5.63 -32.55 -1.45
C ARG A 88 -5.66 -34.05 -1.16
N GLY A 89 -6.75 -34.58 -0.62
CA GLY A 89 -6.94 -36.01 -0.39
C GLY A 89 -7.20 -36.83 -1.66
N GLN A 90 -7.64 -36.18 -2.74
CA GLN A 90 -8.07 -36.82 -3.98
C GLN A 90 -7.04 -36.76 -5.12
N ILE A 91 -5.94 -36.04 -4.93
CA ILE A 91 -4.87 -35.86 -5.92
C ILE A 91 -3.60 -36.59 -5.51
N SER A 92 -2.69 -36.81 -6.47
CA SER A 92 -1.42 -37.47 -6.21
C SER A 92 -0.50 -36.64 -5.31
N GLU A 93 0.43 -37.29 -4.60
CA GLU A 93 1.40 -36.61 -3.74
C GLU A 93 2.23 -35.53 -4.47
N PRO A 94 2.74 -35.77 -5.70
CA PRO A 94 3.45 -34.72 -6.44
C PRO A 94 2.58 -33.51 -6.77
N GLU A 95 1.31 -33.71 -7.14
CA GLU A 95 0.37 -32.61 -7.41
C GLU A 95 0.07 -31.84 -6.12
N ARG A 96 -0.17 -32.54 -5.01
CA ARG A 96 -0.39 -31.94 -3.70
C ARG A 96 0.75 -31.03 -3.29
N LYS A 97 2.01 -31.46 -3.44
CA LYS A 97 3.18 -30.62 -3.17
C LYS A 97 3.21 -29.35 -4.01
N GLN A 98 2.88 -29.45 -5.30
CA GLN A 98 2.85 -28.28 -6.20
C GLN A 98 1.76 -27.29 -5.79
N PHE A 99 0.55 -27.75 -5.49
CA PHE A 99 -0.54 -26.88 -5.03
C PHE A 99 -0.20 -26.23 -3.70
N ASN A 100 0.34 -26.97 -2.73
CA ASN A 100 0.75 -26.41 -1.44
C ASN A 100 1.77 -25.29 -1.62
N ALA A 101 2.80 -25.49 -2.43
CA ALA A 101 3.79 -24.46 -2.72
C ALA A 101 3.18 -23.21 -3.38
N ILE A 102 2.19 -23.38 -4.27
CA ILE A 102 1.49 -22.23 -4.88
C ILE A 102 0.65 -21.48 -3.84
N PHE A 103 -0.11 -22.19 -3.00
CA PHE A 103 -0.95 -21.56 -1.98
C PHE A 103 -0.13 -20.86 -0.90
N GLU A 104 0.94 -21.49 -0.41
CA GLU A 104 1.86 -20.87 0.56
C GLU A 104 2.48 -19.60 0.00
N ASP A 105 2.94 -19.63 -1.26
CA ASP A 105 3.49 -18.44 -1.90
C ASP A 105 2.44 -17.34 -2.09
N LEU A 106 1.22 -17.68 -2.49
CA LEU A 106 0.12 -16.72 -2.61
C LEU A 106 -0.15 -16.04 -1.27
N LEU A 107 -0.35 -16.81 -0.20
CA LEU A 107 -0.59 -16.30 1.16
C LEU A 107 0.55 -15.39 1.62
N LYS A 108 1.80 -15.79 1.38
CA LYS A 108 2.96 -14.98 1.72
C LYS A 108 3.01 -13.66 0.94
N ILE A 109 2.72 -13.69 -0.36
CA ILE A 109 2.74 -12.48 -1.19
C ILE A 109 1.62 -11.52 -0.77
N MET A 110 0.40 -12.03 -0.55
CA MET A 110 -0.72 -11.21 -0.08
C MET A 110 -0.42 -10.55 1.27
N GLY A 111 0.11 -11.32 2.23
CA GLY A 111 0.50 -10.76 3.53
C GLY A 111 1.62 -9.71 3.43
N GLU A 112 2.55 -9.86 2.48
CA GLU A 112 3.60 -8.84 2.27
C GLU A 112 3.04 -7.57 1.60
N ILE A 113 2.06 -7.69 0.70
CA ILE A 113 1.34 -6.55 0.11
C ILE A 113 0.64 -5.75 1.22
N ASP A 114 -0.14 -6.43 2.07
CA ASP A 114 -0.86 -5.79 3.18
C ASP A 114 0.11 -5.06 4.11
N ARG A 115 1.24 -5.70 4.41
CA ARG A 115 2.31 -5.09 5.21
C ARG A 115 2.90 -3.85 4.55
N GLN A 116 3.17 -3.87 3.24
CA GLN A 116 3.71 -2.71 2.53
C GLN A 116 2.71 -1.57 2.51
N ASP A 117 1.43 -1.87 2.32
CA ASP A 117 0.37 -0.87 2.30
C ASP A 117 0.23 -0.20 3.67
N GLU A 118 0.25 -0.97 4.76
CA GLU A 118 0.23 -0.43 6.12
C GLU A 118 1.43 0.48 6.39
N LEU A 119 2.64 0.04 6.03
CA LEU A 119 3.86 0.83 6.19
C LEU A 119 3.81 2.13 5.38
N THR A 120 3.34 2.06 4.14
CA THR A 120 3.20 3.22 3.25
C THR A 120 2.20 4.22 3.81
N GLN A 121 1.03 3.77 4.29
CA GLN A 121 0.02 4.62 4.91
C GLN A 121 0.55 5.32 6.17
N LYS A 122 1.23 4.58 7.06
CA LYS A 122 1.86 5.16 8.26
C LYS A 122 2.88 6.24 7.90
N LEU A 123 3.66 6.01 6.85
CA LEU A 123 4.67 6.94 6.40
C LEU A 123 4.05 8.23 5.81
N ILE A 124 3.03 8.09 4.96
CA ILE A 124 2.25 9.22 4.43
C ILE A 124 1.67 10.05 5.58
N HIS A 125 1.03 9.39 6.56
CA HIS A 125 0.43 10.05 7.72
C HIS A 125 1.48 10.82 8.55
N THR A 126 2.65 10.22 8.76
CA THR A 126 3.75 10.86 9.51
C THR A 126 4.25 12.10 8.81
N LYS A 127 4.46 12.04 7.48
CA LYS A 127 4.90 13.19 6.68
C LYS A 127 3.86 14.29 6.67
N TRP A 128 2.57 13.95 6.52
CA TRP A 128 1.47 14.91 6.58
C TRP A 128 1.41 15.66 7.93
N THR A 129 1.48 14.92 9.04
CA THR A 129 1.47 15.49 10.39
C THR A 129 2.68 16.41 10.62
N THR A 130 3.85 16.01 10.13
CA THR A 130 5.09 16.81 10.23
C THR A 130 4.96 18.12 9.44
N LEU A 131 4.46 18.08 8.21
CA LEU A 131 4.21 19.26 7.40
C LEU A 131 3.20 20.20 8.07
N GLY A 132 2.11 19.65 8.61
CA GLY A 132 1.13 20.42 9.37
C GLY A 132 1.75 21.16 10.58
N ALA A 133 2.60 20.47 11.34
CA ALA A 133 3.33 21.08 12.45
C ALA A 133 4.31 22.18 12.00
N GLN A 134 5.01 21.99 10.88
CA GLN A 134 5.89 23.01 10.30
C GLN A 134 5.11 24.26 9.87
N VAL A 135 3.97 24.09 9.21
CA VAL A 135 3.08 25.20 8.83
C VAL A 135 2.61 25.99 10.06
N GLN A 136 2.25 25.30 11.15
CA GLN A 136 1.86 25.97 12.41
C GLN A 136 3.02 26.76 13.03
N LYS A 137 4.25 26.22 13.00
CA LYS A 137 5.45 26.95 13.47
C LYS A 137 5.69 28.22 12.67
N VAL A 138 5.57 28.17 11.34
CA VAL A 138 5.72 29.36 10.47
C VAL A 138 4.64 30.39 10.77
N ARG A 139 3.38 29.97 10.93
CA ARG A 139 2.27 30.87 11.29
C ARG A 139 2.48 31.52 12.65
N ALA A 140 2.95 30.77 13.64
CA ALA A 140 3.28 31.30 14.96
C ALA A 140 4.42 32.32 14.87
N ALA A 141 5.52 32.00 14.18
CA ALA A 141 6.65 32.90 13.99
C ALA A 141 6.24 34.21 13.31
N ASN A 142 5.37 34.16 12.28
CA ASN A 142 4.84 35.35 11.62
C ASN A 142 3.97 36.20 12.56
N LYS A 143 3.14 35.59 13.41
CA LYS A 143 2.39 36.32 14.44
C LYS A 143 3.33 37.01 15.43
N THR A 144 4.39 36.32 15.88
CA THR A 144 5.38 36.90 16.80
C THR A 144 6.14 38.06 16.14
N ALA A 145 6.53 37.93 14.89
CA ALA A 145 7.21 38.99 14.14
C ALA A 145 6.32 40.24 13.97
N LEU A 146 5.02 40.05 13.69
CA LEU A 146 4.04 41.14 13.64
C LEU A 146 3.86 41.84 15.00
N VAL A 147 3.89 41.08 16.10
CA VAL A 147 3.84 41.64 17.47
C VAL A 147 5.11 42.45 17.76
N TYR A 148 6.29 41.96 17.42
CA TYR A 148 7.53 42.74 17.62
C TYR A 148 7.57 44.02 16.77
N GLN A 149 7.04 44.00 15.54
CA GLN A 149 6.89 45.21 14.72
C GLN A 149 5.89 46.20 15.33
N SER A 150 4.79 45.74 15.94
CA SER A 150 3.83 46.63 16.60
C SER A 150 4.36 47.25 17.89
N TYR A 151 5.25 46.56 18.63
CA TYR A 151 5.99 47.15 19.76
C TYR A 151 7.09 48.12 19.31
N GLY A 152 7.69 47.93 18.13
CA GLY A 152 8.67 48.86 17.53
C GLY A 152 8.05 50.14 16.96
N ALA A 153 6.76 50.14 16.61
CA ALA A 153 6.02 51.32 16.14
C ALA A 153 5.45 52.18 17.29
N GLY A 154 5.59 51.73 18.55
CA GLY A 154 4.99 52.38 19.73
C GLY A 154 5.97 53.01 20.72
N ILE A 155 7.28 52.85 20.56
CA ILE A 155 8.27 53.62 21.32
C ILE A 155 8.60 54.87 20.51
N GLY A 156 7.66 55.82 20.57
CA GLY A 156 7.98 57.21 20.33
C GLY A 156 9.17 57.58 21.21
N THR A 157 10.27 57.92 20.57
CA THR A 157 11.43 58.54 21.18
C THR A 157 11.03 59.85 21.87
N GLU A 158 10.71 59.80 23.16
CA GLU A 158 11.05 60.90 24.06
C GLU A 158 12.43 60.61 24.63
N SER A 159 13.48 60.94 23.86
CA SER A 159 14.80 61.18 24.43
C SER A 159 14.71 62.38 25.36
N ARG A 160 14.39 62.16 26.63
CA ARG A 160 14.62 63.15 27.68
C ARG A 160 16.11 63.19 27.95
N PHE A 161 16.80 64.10 27.29
CA PHE A 161 18.12 64.55 27.72
C PHE A 161 17.96 65.18 29.12
N ILE A 162 18.40 64.48 30.16
CA ILE A 162 18.60 65.07 31.48
C ILE A 162 19.95 65.81 31.41
N ASP A 163 19.89 67.11 31.11
CA ASP A 163 21.05 68.01 31.20
C ASP A 163 21.29 68.34 32.68
N TYR A 164 22.28 67.69 33.31
CA TYR A 164 22.76 68.08 34.64
C TYR A 164 23.68 69.30 34.48
N LYS A 165 23.14 70.51 34.71
CA LYS A 165 23.97 71.69 34.96
C LYS A 165 24.34 71.76 36.45
N LYS A 166 25.64 72.04 36.67
CA LYS A 166 26.35 72.19 37.95
C LYS A 166 25.67 73.13 38.94
#